data_AF-A0A7C4BKK7-F1
#
_entry.id   AF-A0A7C4BKK7-F1
#
_cell.length_a   1.000
_cell.length_b   1.000
_cell.length_c   1.000
_cell.angle_alpha   90.00
_cell.angle_beta   90.00
_cell.angle_gamma   90.00
#
_symmetry.space_group_name_H-M   'P 1'
#
loop_
_entity.id
_entity.type
_entity.pdbx_description
1 polymer ?
#
loop_
_entity_poly.entity_id
_entity_poly.type
_entity_poly.pdbx_seq_one_letter_code
_entity_poly.pdbx_strand_id
1 'polypeptide(L)'
;MNRRSPVLLKISYLIFTFGIFLVGLEYILENFFRKSLCTASSCLIAKELLLLEKNYLLLIALFFYFFLILLLFFYQKTEGTFFRNLIFWLLTAGLIGDTYLIAFLSLQIKEPCWFCLTVFLITLSGTISVFLYLKKEAISSLQFLLALIFGMFSLGLGLYFSSSSTLISTESDVKNATLILIYSNHCPACQKVIAESEKLGLKIKKIPLKDAFPLLKTLNIKNLPCLLEVKEAKVEIFVGFEAVKERLNLEATTNPCYENPQEGGLCAIP
;
A
#
# COMPACT_ATOMS: atom_id res chain seq x y z
N MET A 1 -31.75 -35.08 14.37
CA MET A 1 -30.42 -34.45 14.28
C MET A 1 -29.73 -34.94 13.02
N ASN A 2 -29.73 -34.14 11.96
CA ASN A 2 -29.18 -34.53 10.67
C ASN A 2 -27.65 -34.31 10.70
N ARG A 3 -26.85 -35.40 10.63
CA ARG A 3 -25.38 -35.38 10.70
C ARG A 3 -24.83 -34.31 9.75
N ARG A 4 -24.26 -33.23 10.29
CA ARG A 4 -23.46 -32.27 9.50
C ARG A 4 -22.32 -33.05 8.85
N SER A 5 -22.05 -32.83 7.56
CA SER A 5 -21.01 -33.56 6.86
C SER A 5 -19.66 -33.28 7.53
N PRO A 6 -19.02 -34.25 8.20
CA PRO A 6 -17.74 -34.05 8.87
C PRO A 6 -16.62 -33.70 7.87
N VAL A 7 -16.88 -33.90 6.57
CA VAL A 7 -15.93 -33.65 5.48
C VAL A 7 -15.77 -32.16 5.21
N LEU A 8 -16.88 -31.39 5.09
CA LEU A 8 -16.81 -29.96 4.81
C LEU A 8 -16.11 -29.18 5.93
N LEU A 9 -16.36 -29.57 7.18
CA LEU A 9 -15.70 -28.96 8.33
C LEU A 9 -14.17 -29.20 8.30
N LYS A 10 -13.75 -30.44 8.01
CA LYS A 10 -12.32 -30.78 7.85
C LYS A 10 -11.67 -29.99 6.71
N ILE A 11 -12.38 -29.80 5.59
CA ILE A 11 -11.91 -28.99 4.47
C ILE A 11 -11.71 -27.53 4.91
N SER A 12 -12.68 -26.94 5.61
CA SER A 12 -12.55 -25.57 6.11
C SER A 12 -11.34 -25.40 7.03
N TYR A 13 -11.11 -26.33 7.96
CA TYR A 13 -9.92 -26.30 8.82
C TYR A 13 -8.63 -26.39 8.01
N LEU A 14 -8.58 -27.26 7.00
CA LEU A 14 -7.41 -27.41 6.14
C LEU A 14 -7.10 -26.10 5.39
N ILE A 15 -8.12 -25.46 4.82
CA ILE A 15 -7.97 -24.18 4.11
C ILE A 15 -7.41 -23.10 5.04
N PHE A 16 -7.98 -22.91 6.23
CA PHE A 16 -7.50 -21.87 7.16
C PHE A 16 -6.11 -22.18 7.71
N THR A 17 -5.81 -23.45 7.96
CA THR A 17 -4.46 -23.87 8.39
C THR A 17 -3.43 -23.59 7.30
N PHE A 18 -3.80 -23.83 6.03
CA PHE A 18 -2.96 -23.46 4.88
C PHE A 18 -2.77 -21.94 4.79
N GLY A 19 -3.81 -21.15 5.07
CA GLY A 19 -3.72 -19.69 5.19
C GLY A 19 -2.71 -19.24 6.24
N ILE A 20 -2.76 -19.80 7.46
CA ILE A 20 -1.77 -19.52 8.52
C ILE A 20 -0.36 -19.88 8.07
N PHE A 21 -0.20 -21.06 7.46
CA PHE A 21 1.11 -21.51 6.99
C PHE A 21 1.69 -20.56 5.94
N LEU A 22 0.89 -20.16 4.95
CA LEU A 22 1.32 -19.28 3.87
C LEU A 22 1.67 -17.87 4.37
N VAL A 23 0.84 -17.29 5.24
CA VAL A 23 1.10 -15.97 5.86
C VAL A 23 2.29 -16.03 6.81
N GLY A 24 2.39 -17.09 7.63
CA GLY A 24 3.48 -17.30 8.55
C GLY A 24 4.82 -17.51 7.85
N LEU A 25 4.83 -18.21 6.71
CA LEU A 25 6.03 -18.42 5.92
C LEU A 25 6.52 -17.10 5.30
N GLU A 26 5.63 -16.25 4.77
CA GLU A 26 5.99 -14.91 4.30
C GLU A 26 6.53 -14.04 5.46
N TYR A 27 5.90 -14.09 6.63
CA TYR A 27 6.37 -13.37 7.82
C TYR A 27 7.79 -13.80 8.25
N ILE A 28 8.06 -15.11 8.27
CA ILE A 28 9.39 -15.65 8.60
C ILE A 28 10.43 -15.26 7.55
N LEU A 29 10.11 -15.42 6.27
CA LEU A 29 11.03 -15.07 5.18
C LEU A 29 11.41 -13.58 5.22
N GLU A 30 10.44 -12.72 5.46
CA GLU A 30 10.67 -11.28 5.52
C GLU A 30 11.48 -10.87 6.75
N ASN A 31 11.10 -11.36 7.94
CA ASN A 31 11.73 -10.93 9.19
C ASN A 31 13.12 -11.55 9.40
N PHE A 32 13.31 -12.82 9.02
CA PHE A 32 14.58 -13.53 9.25
C PHE A 32 15.52 -13.53 8.04
N PHE A 33 15.00 -13.71 6.83
CA PHE A 33 15.83 -13.88 5.63
C PHE A 33 15.94 -12.61 4.78
N ARG A 34 15.20 -11.53 5.12
CA ARG A 34 15.07 -10.31 4.31
C ARG A 34 14.73 -10.59 2.84
N LYS A 35 14.02 -11.70 2.60
CA LYS A 35 13.52 -12.11 1.29
C LYS A 35 12.00 -12.16 1.37
N SER A 36 11.31 -11.69 0.35
CA SER A 36 9.86 -11.84 0.23
C SER A 36 9.54 -12.79 -0.93
N LEU A 37 8.48 -13.60 -0.81
CA LEU A 37 7.96 -14.36 -1.94
C LEU A 37 7.46 -13.42 -3.05
N CYS A 38 7.10 -12.19 -2.67
CA CYS A 38 6.82 -11.11 -3.60
C CYS A 38 8.09 -10.33 -3.92
N THR A 39 8.74 -10.66 -5.04
CA THR A 39 9.86 -9.88 -5.61
C THR A 39 9.40 -8.65 -6.39
N ALA A 40 8.09 -8.47 -6.58
CA ALA A 40 7.52 -7.35 -7.32
C ALA A 40 7.54 -6.05 -6.50
N SER A 41 7.91 -4.95 -7.16
CA SER A 41 7.87 -3.55 -6.68
C SER A 41 6.54 -3.17 -5.99
N SER A 42 5.47 -3.85 -6.36
CA SER A 42 4.10 -3.70 -5.87
C SER A 42 3.96 -3.93 -4.35
N CYS A 43 4.79 -4.80 -3.75
CA CYS A 43 4.78 -5.07 -2.31
C CYS A 43 5.43 -3.92 -1.50
N LEU A 44 6.39 -3.22 -2.12
CA LEU A 44 7.10 -2.08 -1.54
C LEU A 44 6.22 -0.82 -1.53
N ILE A 45 5.31 -0.69 -2.51
CA ILE A 45 4.36 0.43 -2.61
C ILE A 45 3.21 0.29 -1.61
N ALA A 46 2.74 -0.95 -1.34
CA ALA A 46 1.74 -1.20 -0.29
C ALA A 46 2.24 -0.75 1.09
N LYS A 47 3.55 -0.87 1.36
CA LYS A 47 4.20 -0.41 2.59
C LYS A 47 4.17 1.12 2.75
N GLU A 48 4.32 1.87 1.65
CA GLU A 48 4.43 3.33 1.70
C GLU A 48 3.06 4.03 1.67
N LEU A 49 2.02 3.36 1.14
CA LEU A 49 0.70 3.96 1.01
C LEU A 49 -0.30 3.64 2.13
N LEU A 50 -0.21 2.46 2.77
CA LEU A 50 -1.15 2.09 3.83
C LEU A 50 -0.80 2.68 5.21
N LEU A 51 0.35 3.38 5.36
CA LEU A 51 0.91 3.83 6.66
C LEU A 51 1.04 2.72 7.73
N LEU A 52 0.76 1.47 7.36
CA LEU A 52 0.84 0.27 8.16
C LEU A 52 2.06 -0.50 7.66
N GLU A 53 3.02 -0.77 8.54
CA GLU A 53 4.16 -1.59 8.14
C GLU A 53 3.67 -2.97 7.68
N LYS A 54 4.28 -3.51 6.63
CA LYS A 54 3.94 -4.83 6.07
C LYS A 54 3.86 -5.93 7.15
N ASN A 55 4.72 -5.85 8.16
CA ASN A 55 4.72 -6.74 9.32
C ASN A 55 3.39 -6.72 10.09
N TYR A 56 2.76 -5.55 10.26
CA TYR A 56 1.46 -5.44 10.93
C TYR A 56 0.35 -6.08 10.11
N LEU A 57 0.35 -5.90 8.79
CA LEU A 57 -0.65 -6.54 7.91
C LEU A 57 -0.54 -8.07 7.96
N LEU A 58 0.68 -8.61 7.91
CA LEU A 58 0.91 -10.06 8.06
C LEU A 58 0.50 -10.56 9.45
N LEU A 59 0.79 -9.81 10.51
CA LEU A 59 0.39 -10.15 11.87
C LEU A 59 -1.15 -10.16 12.02
N ILE A 60 -1.83 -9.16 11.47
CA ILE A 60 -3.30 -9.06 11.47
C ILE A 60 -3.89 -10.26 10.72
N ALA A 61 -3.36 -10.60 9.55
CA ALA A 61 -3.81 -11.75 8.78
C ALA A 61 -3.60 -13.08 9.54
N LEU A 62 -2.46 -13.24 10.22
CA LEU A 62 -2.19 -14.43 11.02
C LEU A 62 -3.17 -14.54 12.20
N PHE A 63 -3.41 -13.42 12.90
CA PHE A 63 -4.39 -13.37 13.99
C PHE A 63 -5.81 -13.64 13.49
N PHE A 64 -6.18 -13.11 12.32
CA PHE A 64 -7.45 -13.34 11.66
C PHE A 64 -7.71 -14.83 11.40
N TYR A 65 -6.77 -15.53 10.76
CA TYR A 65 -6.93 -16.96 10.49
C TYR A 65 -6.91 -17.81 11.77
N PHE A 66 -6.06 -17.46 12.73
CA PHE A 66 -6.03 -18.14 14.03
C PHE A 66 -7.36 -18.02 14.76
N PHE A 67 -7.93 -16.81 14.81
CA PHE A 67 -9.20 -16.55 15.46
C PHE A 67 -10.36 -17.26 14.72
N LEU A 68 -10.33 -17.32 13.39
CA LEU A 68 -11.31 -18.10 12.61
C LEU A 68 -11.31 -19.59 12.98
N ILE A 69 -10.13 -20.22 13.07
CA ILE A 69 -10.01 -21.63 13.47
C ILE A 69 -10.56 -21.84 14.89
N LEU A 70 -10.20 -20.95 15.81
CA LEU A 70 -10.67 -20.99 17.20
C LEU A 70 -12.20 -20.85 17.28
N LEU A 71 -12.79 -19.92 16.54
CA LEU A 71 -14.24 -19.77 16.47
C LEU A 71 -14.94 -20.98 15.86
N LEU A 72 -14.35 -21.58 14.81
CA LEU A 72 -14.88 -22.80 14.19
C LEU A 72 -14.89 -23.96 15.20
N PHE A 73 -13.87 -24.06 16.04
CA PHE A 73 -13.75 -25.05 17.11
C PHE A 73 -14.80 -24.85 18.20
N PHE A 74 -14.97 -23.61 18.68
CA PHE A 74 -16.01 -23.31 19.67
C PHE A 74 -17.42 -23.51 19.11
N TYR A 75 -17.65 -23.17 17.84
CA TYR A 75 -18.92 -23.44 17.18
C TYR A 75 -19.22 -24.94 17.09
N GLN A 76 -18.21 -25.77 16.80
CA GLN A 76 -18.38 -27.22 16.78
C GLN A 76 -18.79 -27.78 18.15
N LYS A 77 -18.25 -27.23 19.24
CA LYS A 77 -18.51 -27.70 20.61
C LYS A 77 -19.85 -27.21 21.17
N THR A 78 -20.25 -25.99 20.86
CA THR A 78 -21.42 -25.33 21.48
C THR A 78 -22.64 -25.28 20.57
N GLU A 79 -22.44 -25.37 19.24
CA GLU A 79 -23.45 -25.10 18.20
C GLU A 79 -24.21 -23.77 18.36
N GLY A 80 -23.62 -22.83 19.11
CA GLY A 80 -24.26 -21.55 19.44
C GLY A 80 -24.42 -20.63 18.23
N THR A 81 -25.59 -19.99 18.13
CA THR A 81 -25.89 -18.99 17.10
C THR A 81 -24.97 -17.77 17.16
N PHE A 82 -24.46 -17.43 18.36
CA PHE A 82 -23.49 -16.36 18.56
C PHE A 82 -22.18 -16.60 17.78
N PHE A 83 -21.56 -17.77 17.96
CA PHE A 83 -20.31 -18.12 17.26
C PHE A 83 -20.51 -18.16 15.75
N ARG A 84 -21.66 -18.68 15.28
CA ARG A 84 -22.01 -18.67 13.86
C ARG A 84 -22.00 -17.26 13.28
N ASN A 85 -22.69 -16.33 13.93
CA ASN A 85 -22.77 -14.95 13.46
C ASN A 85 -21.37 -14.32 13.47
N LEU A 86 -20.58 -14.53 14.52
CA LEU A 86 -19.24 -13.98 14.63
C LEU A 86 -18.30 -14.49 13.52
N ILE A 87 -18.38 -15.78 13.17
CA ILE A 87 -17.63 -16.37 12.04
C ILE A 87 -18.01 -15.66 10.73
N PHE A 88 -19.31 -15.47 10.46
CA PHE A 88 -19.75 -14.79 9.23
C PHE A 88 -19.32 -13.33 9.17
N TRP A 89 -19.42 -12.61 10.30
CA TRP A 89 -18.93 -11.23 10.40
C TRP A 89 -17.44 -11.14 10.10
N LEU A 90 -16.64 -12.02 10.69
CA LEU A 90 -15.20 -12.04 10.52
C LEU A 90 -14.83 -12.38 9.08
N LEU A 91 -15.39 -13.45 8.51
CA LEU A 91 -15.18 -13.83 7.11
C LEU A 91 -15.55 -12.71 6.14
N THR A 92 -16.66 -12.03 6.38
CA THR A 92 -17.11 -10.89 5.56
C THR A 92 -16.13 -9.73 5.65
N ALA A 93 -15.69 -9.37 6.86
CA ALA A 93 -14.70 -8.31 7.06
C ALA A 93 -13.37 -8.63 6.37
N GLY A 94 -12.90 -9.88 6.47
CA GLY A 94 -11.69 -10.33 5.78
C GLY A 94 -11.80 -10.25 4.26
N LEU A 95 -12.92 -10.72 3.69
CA LEU A 95 -13.20 -10.62 2.25
C LEU A 95 -13.24 -9.18 1.75
N ILE A 96 -13.86 -8.28 2.51
CA ILE A 96 -13.89 -6.84 2.17
C ILE A 96 -12.48 -6.28 2.18
N GLY A 97 -11.69 -6.58 3.21
CA GLY A 97 -10.29 -6.14 3.32
C GLY A 97 -9.42 -6.65 2.16
N ASP A 98 -9.49 -7.94 1.87
CA ASP A 98 -8.73 -8.56 0.77
C ASP A 98 -9.16 -8.00 -0.59
N THR A 99 -10.47 -7.81 -0.81
CA THR A 99 -11.02 -7.23 -2.05
C THR A 99 -10.54 -5.79 -2.23
N TYR A 100 -10.55 -4.99 -1.17
CA TYR A 100 -10.04 -3.62 -1.20
C TYR A 100 -8.55 -3.60 -1.59
N LEU A 101 -7.73 -4.47 -0.98
CA LEU A 101 -6.30 -4.56 -1.30
C LEU A 101 -6.06 -4.97 -2.75
N ILE A 102 -6.79 -5.96 -3.27
CA ILE A 102 -6.65 -6.39 -4.67
C ILE A 102 -7.08 -5.29 -5.64
N ALA A 103 -8.21 -4.64 -5.38
CA ALA A 103 -8.69 -3.56 -6.21
C ALA A 103 -7.71 -2.39 -6.22
N PHE A 104 -7.18 -2.05 -5.04
CA PHE A 104 -6.15 -1.04 -4.89
C PHE A 104 -4.91 -1.36 -5.74
N LEU A 105 -4.38 -2.58 -5.64
CA LEU A 105 -3.22 -3.04 -6.40
C LEU A 105 -3.48 -3.04 -7.92
N SER A 106 -4.67 -3.48 -8.34
CA SER A 106 -5.03 -3.60 -9.75
C SER A 106 -5.22 -2.24 -10.43
N LEU A 107 -5.83 -1.28 -9.72
CA LEU A 107 -6.20 0.02 -10.30
C LEU A 107 -5.05 1.02 -10.27
N GLN A 108 -4.29 1.07 -9.18
CA GLN A 108 -3.22 2.06 -9.03
C GLN A 108 -1.87 1.60 -9.59
N ILE A 109 -1.47 0.37 -9.30
CA ILE A 109 -0.08 -0.07 -9.55
C ILE A 109 0.03 -0.84 -10.89
N LYS A 110 -1.09 -1.38 -11.39
CA LYS A 110 -1.19 -2.23 -12.59
C LYS A 110 -0.26 -3.46 -12.56
N GLU A 111 0.18 -3.86 -11.37
CA GLU A 111 0.97 -5.08 -11.16
C GLU A 111 0.23 -5.99 -10.19
N PRO A 112 -0.16 -7.20 -10.60
CA PRO A 112 -0.83 -8.13 -9.71
C PRO A 112 0.15 -8.69 -8.68
N CYS A 113 -0.23 -8.63 -7.40
CA CYS A 113 0.48 -9.30 -6.33
C CYS A 113 -0.03 -10.74 -6.19
N TRP A 114 0.76 -11.72 -6.65
CA TRP A 114 0.41 -13.15 -6.55
C TRP A 114 0.16 -13.61 -5.12
N PHE A 115 0.89 -13.06 -4.14
CA PHE A 115 0.69 -13.37 -2.73
C PHE A 115 -0.68 -12.91 -2.25
N CYS A 116 -1.04 -11.63 -2.43
CA CYS A 116 -2.35 -11.09 -2.02
C CYS A 116 -3.50 -11.80 -2.73
N LEU A 117 -3.33 -12.14 -4.02
CA LEU A 117 -4.31 -12.90 -4.78
C LEU A 117 -4.49 -14.32 -4.22
N THR A 118 -3.40 -14.97 -3.81
CA THR A 118 -3.46 -16.29 -3.16
C THR A 118 -4.17 -16.22 -1.81
N VAL A 119 -3.85 -15.22 -0.98
CA VAL A 119 -4.52 -15.00 0.31
C VAL A 119 -6.03 -14.78 0.12
N PHE A 120 -6.42 -13.93 -0.83
CA PHE A 120 -7.83 -13.73 -1.16
C PHE A 120 -8.54 -15.02 -1.60
N LEU A 121 -7.91 -15.85 -2.45
CA LEU A 121 -8.48 -17.13 -2.86
C LEU A 121 -8.66 -18.09 -1.69
N ILE A 122 -7.72 -18.10 -0.74
CA ILE A 122 -7.84 -18.87 0.51
C ILE A 122 -9.02 -18.37 1.35
N THR A 123 -9.13 -17.06 1.57
CA THR A 123 -10.26 -16.46 2.32
C THR A 123 -11.60 -16.75 1.64
N LEU A 124 -11.67 -16.61 0.32
CA LEU A 124 -12.87 -16.85 -0.48
C LEU A 124 -13.30 -18.33 -0.43
N SER A 125 -12.37 -19.25 -0.68
CA SER A 125 -12.64 -20.70 -0.63
C SER A 125 -13.04 -21.16 0.77
N GLY A 126 -12.38 -20.64 1.81
CA GLY A 126 -12.74 -20.87 3.20
C GLY A 126 -14.15 -20.37 3.52
N THR A 127 -14.51 -19.17 3.03
CA THR A 127 -15.85 -18.62 3.19
C THR A 127 -16.92 -19.48 2.54
N ILE A 128 -16.69 -19.91 1.29
CA ILE A 128 -17.63 -20.80 0.57
C ILE A 128 -17.79 -22.13 1.33
N SER A 129 -16.69 -22.73 1.79
CA SER A 129 -16.73 -23.99 2.54
C SER A 129 -17.51 -23.86 3.85
N VAL A 130 -17.25 -22.81 4.63
CA VAL A 130 -17.97 -22.50 5.87
C VAL A 130 -19.44 -22.20 5.59
N PHE A 131 -19.73 -21.44 4.55
CA PHE A 131 -21.10 -21.14 4.14
C PHE A 131 -21.87 -22.42 3.80
N LEU A 132 -21.32 -23.30 2.95
CA LEU A 132 -21.95 -24.58 2.59
C LEU A 132 -22.17 -25.49 3.81
N TYR A 133 -21.25 -25.48 4.77
CA TYR A 133 -21.39 -26.21 6.02
C TYR A 133 -22.56 -25.68 6.89
N LEU A 134 -22.75 -24.35 6.92
CA LEU A 134 -23.77 -23.67 7.73
C LEU A 134 -25.13 -23.49 7.01
N LYS A 135 -25.19 -23.66 5.68
CA LYS A 135 -26.34 -23.39 4.79
C LYS A 135 -27.62 -24.19 5.11
N LYS A 136 -27.57 -25.23 5.94
CA LYS A 136 -28.76 -26.05 6.25
C LYS A 136 -29.83 -25.34 7.10
N GLU A 137 -29.62 -24.10 7.55
CA GLU A 137 -30.65 -23.27 8.19
C GLU A 137 -31.00 -22.04 7.32
N ALA A 138 -32.31 -21.81 7.12
CA ALA A 138 -32.92 -20.95 6.09
C ALA A 138 -32.63 -19.43 6.16
N ILE A 139 -31.71 -18.98 7.02
CA ILE A 139 -31.49 -17.54 7.31
C ILE A 139 -30.25 -16.96 6.60
N SER A 140 -29.56 -17.75 5.77
CA SER A 140 -28.23 -17.41 5.23
C SER A 140 -28.21 -16.78 3.81
N SER A 141 -29.31 -16.19 3.32
CA SER A 141 -29.28 -15.48 2.01
C SER A 141 -28.97 -13.98 2.16
N LEU A 142 -29.49 -13.33 3.20
CA LEU A 142 -29.40 -11.88 3.39
C LEU A 142 -27.99 -11.42 3.78
N GLN A 143 -27.31 -12.15 4.66
CA GLN A 143 -25.94 -11.82 5.09
C GLN A 143 -24.92 -11.98 3.96
N PHE A 144 -25.12 -12.98 3.09
CA PHE A 144 -24.28 -13.19 1.92
C PHE A 144 -24.50 -12.07 0.88
N LEU A 145 -25.75 -11.66 0.68
CA LEU A 145 -26.11 -10.52 -0.16
C LEU A 145 -25.51 -9.21 0.38
N LEU A 146 -25.60 -8.98 1.70
CA LEU A 146 -24.98 -7.83 2.35
C LEU A 146 -23.45 -7.84 2.20
N ALA A 147 -22.79 -8.99 2.40
CA ALA A 147 -21.35 -9.11 2.20
C ALA A 147 -20.93 -8.76 0.76
N LEU A 148 -21.74 -9.19 -0.22
CA LEU A 148 -21.53 -8.90 -1.64
C LEU A 148 -21.76 -7.41 -1.95
N ILE A 149 -22.81 -6.81 -1.41
CA ILE A 149 -23.11 -5.37 -1.54
C ILE A 149 -22.05 -4.51 -0.86
N PHE A 150 -21.62 -4.86 0.34
CA PHE A 150 -20.55 -4.15 1.05
C PHE A 150 -19.20 -4.29 0.35
N GLY A 151 -18.87 -5.48 -0.19
CA GLY A 151 -17.69 -5.65 -1.04
C GLY A 151 -17.72 -4.74 -2.27
N MET A 152 -18.85 -4.66 -2.95
CA MET A 152 -19.05 -3.76 -4.09
C MET A 152 -19.02 -2.27 -3.70
N PHE A 153 -19.53 -1.91 -2.52
CA PHE A 153 -19.51 -0.54 -2.01
C PHE A 153 -18.09 -0.11 -1.61
N SER A 154 -17.31 -1.00 -0.99
CA SER A 154 -15.90 -0.77 -0.67
C SER A 154 -15.04 -0.59 -1.91
N LEU A 155 -15.35 -1.29 -3.01
CA LEU A 155 -14.74 -1.04 -4.32
C LEU A 155 -15.04 0.39 -4.83
N GLY A 156 -16.29 0.84 -4.69
CA GLY A 156 -16.70 2.20 -5.06
C GLY A 156 -16.04 3.29 -4.22
N LEU A 157 -15.91 3.08 -2.91
CA LEU A 157 -15.26 4.03 -2.01
C LEU A 157 -13.74 4.10 -2.23
N GLY A 158 -13.10 2.96 -2.51
CA GLY A 158 -11.69 2.90 -2.86
C GLY A 158 -11.37 3.70 -4.13
N LEU A 159 -12.26 3.63 -5.13
CA LEU A 159 -12.18 4.47 -6.34
C LEU A 159 -12.37 5.96 -6.02
N TYR A 160 -13.33 6.31 -5.16
CA TYR A 160 -13.60 7.71 -4.79
C TYR A 160 -12.43 8.37 -4.06
N PHE A 161 -11.86 7.73 -3.04
CA PHE A 161 -10.71 8.26 -2.29
C PHE A 161 -9.41 8.25 -3.11
N SER A 162 -9.25 7.29 -4.02
CA SER A 162 -8.10 7.24 -4.93
C SER A 162 -8.12 8.34 -5.99
N SER A 163 -9.28 8.96 -6.24
CA SER A 163 -9.41 10.02 -7.26
C SER A 163 -8.84 11.36 -6.78
N SER A 164 -8.57 11.53 -5.48
CA SER A 164 -8.00 12.78 -4.95
C SER A 164 -6.47 12.80 -4.97
N SER A 165 -5.82 12.13 -5.93
CA SER A 165 -4.51 12.61 -6.37
C SER A 165 -4.78 13.90 -7.14
N THR A 166 -4.86 15.01 -6.42
CA THR A 166 -4.69 16.37 -6.94
C THR A 166 -3.29 16.45 -7.55
N LEU A 167 -3.13 15.83 -8.72
CA LEU A 167 -2.06 16.09 -9.64
C LEU A 167 -2.24 17.54 -10.04
N ILE A 168 -1.45 18.39 -9.38
CA ILE A 168 -1.13 19.74 -9.82
C ILE A 168 -2.42 20.55 -9.99
N SER A 169 -2.85 21.21 -8.92
CA SER A 169 -3.63 22.44 -9.08
C SER A 169 -2.78 23.41 -9.91
N THR A 170 -2.99 23.33 -11.22
CA THR A 170 -2.66 24.33 -12.20
C THR A 170 -3.50 25.54 -11.89
N GLU A 171 -3.02 26.40 -11.01
CA GLU A 171 -3.32 27.84 -10.94
C GLU A 171 -2.64 28.40 -9.69
N SER A 172 -1.38 28.83 -9.85
CA SER A 172 -0.81 30.08 -9.29
C SER A 172 0.71 30.06 -9.02
N ASP A 173 1.37 28.90 -8.84
CA ASP A 173 2.78 28.89 -8.35
C ASP A 173 3.83 28.25 -9.28
N VAL A 174 3.46 27.74 -10.45
CA VAL A 174 4.41 27.05 -11.37
C VAL A 174 5.39 28.02 -12.05
N LYS A 175 5.20 29.34 -11.93
CA LYS A 175 6.11 30.31 -12.57
C LYS A 175 7.49 30.43 -11.90
N ASN A 176 7.65 29.99 -10.64
CA ASN A 176 8.89 30.27 -9.89
C ASN A 176 9.58 29.04 -9.26
N ALA A 177 9.08 27.81 -9.45
CA ALA A 177 9.72 26.61 -8.88
C ALA A 177 10.39 25.76 -9.96
N THR A 178 11.64 26.07 -10.27
CA THR A 178 12.47 25.39 -11.29
C THR A 178 12.92 23.98 -10.87
N LEU A 179 12.92 23.65 -9.58
CA LEU A 179 13.49 22.40 -9.04
C LEU A 179 12.51 21.61 -8.16
N ILE A 180 12.19 20.39 -8.59
CA ILE A 180 11.30 19.45 -7.89
C ILE A 180 12.10 18.20 -7.50
N LEU A 181 12.24 17.93 -6.20
CA LEU A 181 12.93 16.74 -5.70
C LEU A 181 11.90 15.67 -5.29
N ILE A 182 11.97 14.53 -5.97
CA ILE A 182 11.23 13.33 -5.58
C ILE A 182 12.09 12.52 -4.61
N TYR A 183 11.55 12.25 -3.41
CA TYR A 183 12.29 11.60 -2.33
C TYR A 183 11.47 10.54 -1.60
N SER A 184 12.15 9.62 -0.92
CA SER A 184 11.53 8.70 0.06
C SER A 184 12.17 8.88 1.43
N ASN A 185 11.36 8.84 2.48
CA ASN A 185 11.79 8.98 3.87
C ASN A 185 12.78 7.87 4.30
N HIS A 186 12.72 6.71 3.64
CA HIS A 186 13.54 5.54 3.93
C HIS A 186 14.84 5.48 3.11
N CYS A 187 15.13 6.50 2.29
CA CYS A 187 16.33 6.53 1.48
C CYS A 187 17.41 7.41 2.15
N PRO A 188 18.56 6.84 2.56
CA PRO A 188 19.64 7.62 3.19
C PRO A 188 20.27 8.62 2.21
N ALA A 189 20.26 8.32 0.91
CA ALA A 189 20.72 9.25 -0.11
C ALA A 189 19.77 10.44 -0.28
N CYS A 190 18.44 10.23 -0.19
CA CYS A 190 17.46 11.32 -0.19
C CYS A 190 17.65 12.26 0.99
N GLN A 191 17.88 11.72 2.19
CA GLN A 191 18.09 12.53 3.39
C GLN A 191 19.34 13.41 3.27
N LYS A 192 20.43 12.87 2.71
CA LYS A 192 21.66 13.64 2.45
C LYS A 192 21.42 14.77 1.46
N VAL A 193 20.71 14.52 0.35
CA VAL A 193 20.38 15.56 -0.64
C VAL A 193 19.50 16.65 -0.04
N ILE A 194 18.51 16.28 0.79
CA ILE A 194 17.66 17.25 1.46
C ILE A 194 18.49 18.14 2.39
N ALA A 195 19.35 17.54 3.22
CA ALA A 195 20.23 18.29 4.11
C ALA A 195 21.23 19.18 3.36
N GLU A 196 21.77 18.73 2.23
CA GLU A 196 22.64 19.55 1.37
C GLU A 196 21.87 20.71 0.72
N SER A 197 20.65 20.47 0.23
CA SER A 197 19.82 21.53 -0.35
C SER A 197 19.44 22.64 0.66
N GLU A 198 19.18 22.25 1.91
CA GLU A 198 18.86 23.19 2.99
C GLU A 198 20.10 24.02 3.38
N LYS A 199 21.29 23.40 3.42
CA LYS A 199 22.55 24.10 3.65
C LYS A 199 22.87 25.12 2.55
N LEU A 200 22.48 24.83 1.31
CA LEU A 200 22.68 25.71 0.17
C LEU A 200 21.58 26.79 0.03
N GLY A 201 20.57 26.81 0.91
CA GLY A 201 19.48 27.78 0.86
C GLY A 201 18.57 27.66 -0.37
N LEU A 202 18.62 26.54 -1.09
CA LEU A 202 17.87 26.35 -2.34
C LEU A 202 16.39 26.09 -2.06
N LYS A 203 15.50 26.84 -2.73
CA LYS A 203 14.05 26.61 -2.69
C LYS A 203 13.67 25.42 -3.59
N ILE A 204 13.75 24.21 -3.04
CA ILE A 204 13.35 22.98 -3.74
C ILE A 204 11.96 22.53 -3.31
N LYS A 205 11.10 22.23 -4.28
CA LYS A 205 9.80 21.61 -4.01
C LYS A 205 10.00 20.12 -3.74
N LYS A 206 9.81 19.70 -2.49
CA LYS A 206 9.96 18.29 -2.07
C LYS A 206 8.64 17.55 -2.30
N ILE A 207 8.64 16.54 -3.17
CA ILE A 207 7.49 15.67 -3.43
C ILE A 207 7.82 14.26 -2.94
N PRO A 208 7.03 13.66 -2.04
CA PRO A 208 7.29 12.31 -1.60
C PRO A 208 6.99 11.30 -2.72
N LEU A 209 7.71 10.17 -2.73
CA LEU A 209 7.63 9.14 -3.77
C LEU A 209 6.19 8.70 -4.06
N LYS A 210 5.37 8.57 -3.01
CA LYS A 210 3.94 8.22 -3.11
C LYS A 210 3.16 9.09 -4.11
N ASP A 211 3.45 10.38 -4.17
CA ASP A 211 2.67 11.34 -4.97
C ASP A 211 3.22 11.44 -6.40
N ALA A 212 4.48 11.03 -6.63
CA ALA A 212 5.16 11.09 -7.92
C ALA A 212 5.40 9.73 -8.59
N PHE A 213 4.98 8.63 -7.96
CA PHE A 213 5.23 7.27 -8.43
C PHE A 213 4.73 7.00 -9.87
N PRO A 214 3.51 7.42 -10.27
CA PRO A 214 3.03 7.20 -11.65
C PRO A 214 3.94 7.86 -12.70
N LEU A 215 4.51 9.02 -12.34
CA LEU A 215 5.36 9.83 -13.20
C LEU A 215 6.73 9.16 -13.36
N LEU A 216 7.36 8.72 -12.26
CA LEU A 216 8.61 7.96 -12.29
C LEU A 216 8.49 6.65 -13.08
N LYS A 217 7.35 5.96 -12.96
CA LYS A 217 7.08 4.72 -13.70
C LYS A 217 6.99 4.98 -15.21
N THR A 218 6.29 6.05 -15.60
CA THR A 218 6.18 6.46 -17.03
C THR A 218 7.55 6.81 -17.62
N LEU A 219 8.42 7.41 -16.81
CA LEU A 219 9.78 7.76 -17.18
C LEU A 219 10.79 6.60 -17.03
N ASN A 220 10.34 5.42 -16.60
CA ASN A 220 11.17 4.23 -16.33
C ASN A 220 12.34 4.49 -15.35
N ILE A 221 12.12 5.38 -14.37
CA ILE A 221 13.11 5.74 -13.36
C ILE A 221 12.97 4.79 -12.17
N LYS A 222 14.03 4.04 -11.88
CA LYS A 222 14.04 2.99 -10.82
C LYS A 222 14.77 3.41 -9.54
N ASN A 223 15.57 4.48 -9.61
CA ASN A 223 16.47 4.89 -8.54
C ASN A 223 16.06 6.23 -7.95
N LEU A 224 16.30 6.39 -6.66
CA LEU A 224 16.12 7.63 -5.91
C LEU A 224 17.46 8.09 -5.31
N PRO A 225 17.64 9.37 -4.99
CA PRO A 225 16.74 10.51 -5.24
C PRO A 225 16.59 10.86 -6.74
N CYS A 226 15.50 11.52 -7.11
CA CYS A 226 15.26 12.00 -8.47
C CYS A 226 14.92 13.49 -8.44
N LEU A 227 15.68 14.30 -9.17
CA LEU A 227 15.45 15.74 -9.31
C LEU A 227 14.91 16.03 -10.71
N LEU A 228 13.79 16.74 -10.76
CA LEU A 228 13.15 17.23 -11.98
C LEU A 228 13.38 18.72 -12.06
N GLU A 229 14.07 19.16 -13.11
CA GLU A 229 14.24 20.56 -13.43
C GLU A 229 13.31 20.92 -14.58
N VAL A 230 12.36 21.82 -14.34
CA VAL A 230 11.39 22.26 -15.35
C VAL A 230 11.88 23.59 -15.91
N LYS A 231 12.48 23.54 -17.10
CA LYS A 231 12.78 24.72 -17.92
C LYS A 231 11.66 24.91 -18.94
N GLU A 232 11.45 26.15 -19.39
CA GLU A 232 10.31 26.60 -20.22
C GLU A 232 9.74 25.55 -21.20
N ALA A 233 10.62 24.87 -21.98
CA ALA A 233 10.23 23.87 -22.96
C ALA A 233 10.89 22.49 -22.77
N LYS A 234 11.61 22.26 -21.67
CA LYS A 234 12.36 21.03 -21.42
C LYS A 234 12.33 20.64 -19.96
N VAL A 235 12.01 19.38 -19.70
CA VAL A 235 12.17 18.76 -18.37
C VAL A 235 13.47 17.97 -18.37
N GLU A 236 14.43 18.39 -17.57
CA GLU A 236 15.67 17.66 -17.33
C GLU A 236 15.51 16.80 -16.08
N ILE A 237 15.94 15.54 -16.17
CA ILE A 237 15.74 14.55 -15.13
C ILE A 237 17.10 14.05 -14.65
N PHE A 238 17.40 14.26 -13.37
CA PHE A 238 18.64 13.81 -12.74
C PHE A 238 18.31 12.70 -11.75
N VAL A 239 18.89 11.52 -11.95
CA VAL A 239 18.59 10.31 -11.19
C VAL A 239 19.82 9.85 -10.41
N GLY A 240 19.68 9.65 -9.11
CA GLY A 240 20.74 9.16 -8.23
C GLY A 240 21.47 10.28 -7.49
N PHE A 241 22.14 9.92 -6.39
CA PHE A 241 22.75 10.87 -5.45
C PHE A 241 23.76 11.81 -6.12
N GLU A 242 24.72 11.26 -6.88
CA GLU A 242 25.80 12.04 -7.49
C GLU A 242 25.27 13.05 -8.52
N ALA A 243 24.38 12.62 -9.43
CA ALA A 243 23.81 13.47 -10.46
C ALA A 243 22.96 14.62 -9.87
N VAL A 244 22.21 14.32 -8.80
CA VAL A 244 21.41 15.33 -8.10
C VAL A 244 22.32 16.32 -7.38
N LYS A 245 23.35 15.84 -6.68
CA LYS A 245 24.31 16.68 -5.96
C LYS A 245 25.09 17.60 -6.89
N GLU A 246 25.57 17.07 -8.01
CA GLU A 246 26.29 17.86 -9.03
C GLU A 246 25.42 19.00 -9.56
N ARG A 247 24.15 18.72 -9.89
CA ARG A 247 23.23 19.76 -10.37
C ARG A 247 22.90 20.81 -9.31
N LEU A 248 22.72 20.41 -8.06
CA LEU A 248 22.48 21.34 -6.94
C LEU A 248 23.68 22.26 -6.67
N ASN A 249 24.90 21.73 -6.77
CA ASN A 249 26.11 22.54 -6.63
C ASN A 249 26.26 23.52 -7.80
N LEU A 250 25.97 23.09 -9.04
CA LEU A 250 25.97 23.98 -10.20
C LEU A 250 25.00 25.15 -10.00
N GLU A 251 23.78 24.88 -9.51
CA GLU A 251 22.78 25.93 -9.25
C GLU A 251 23.24 26.93 -8.18
N ALA A 252 23.87 26.44 -7.10
CA ALA A 252 24.45 27.29 -6.06
C ALA A 252 25.64 28.13 -6.57
N THR A 253 26.33 27.67 -7.63
CA THR A 253 27.47 28.39 -8.22
C THR A 253 27.02 29.43 -9.26
N THR A 254 25.93 29.18 -9.98
CA THR A 254 25.37 30.11 -10.98
C THR A 254 24.48 31.19 -10.38
N ASN A 255 23.87 30.92 -9.23
CA ASN A 255 23.12 31.89 -8.44
C ASN A 255 23.71 31.96 -7.01
N PRO A 256 24.95 32.45 -6.84
CA PRO A 256 25.48 32.65 -5.51
C PRO A 256 24.62 33.73 -4.85
N CYS A 257 23.93 33.37 -3.77
CA CYS A 257 23.44 34.37 -2.85
C CYS A 257 24.66 35.09 -2.28
N TYR A 258 25.06 36.19 -2.90
CA TYR A 258 26.04 37.11 -2.31
C TYR A 258 25.28 37.85 -1.20
N GLU A 259 25.48 37.44 0.04
CA GLU A 259 25.10 38.26 1.18
C GLU A 259 25.91 39.55 1.10
N ASN A 260 25.27 40.63 0.64
CA ASN A 260 25.85 41.97 0.74
C ASN A 260 25.66 42.43 2.21
N PRO A 261 26.73 42.62 3.01
CA PRO A 261 26.61 42.92 4.43
C PRO A 261 26.01 44.30 4.76
N GLN A 262 25.66 45.10 3.75
CA GLN A 262 25.26 46.50 3.94
C GLN A 262 23.78 46.80 3.68
N GLU A 263 22.98 45.88 3.17
CA GLU A 263 21.55 46.13 2.98
C GLU A 263 20.74 44.97 3.55
N GLY A 264 19.97 45.28 4.60
CA GLY A 264 19.14 44.31 5.30
C GLY A 264 18.22 43.56 4.35
N GLY A 265 18.57 42.30 4.10
CA GLY A 265 17.71 41.21 3.69
C GLY A 265 16.58 41.55 2.73
N LEU A 266 16.90 41.85 1.47
CA LEU A 266 15.97 41.65 0.35
C LEU A 266 16.76 41.18 -0.88
N CYS A 267 16.46 39.97 -1.34
CA CYS A 267 16.98 39.46 -2.60
C CYS A 267 16.39 40.29 -3.75
N ALA A 268 17.23 41.00 -4.49
CA ALA A 268 16.86 41.54 -5.79
C ALA A 268 16.81 40.41 -6.83
N ILE A 269 15.71 40.33 -7.57
CA ILE A 269 15.53 39.47 -8.74
C ILE A 269 15.88 40.34 -9.97
N PRO A 270 16.59 39.82 -11.00
CA PRO A 270 16.77 40.55 -12.26
C PRO A 270 15.44 40.86 -12.96
#